data_AF-A0A7W8W470-F1
#
_entry.id   AF-A0A7W8W470-F1
#
_cell.length_a   1.000
_cell.length_b   1.000
_cell.length_c   1.000
_cell.angle_alpha   90.00
_cell.angle_beta   90.00
_cell.angle_gamma   90.00
#
_symmetry.space_group_name_H-M   'P 1'
#
loop_
_entity.id
_entity.type
_entity.pdbx_description
1 polymer ?
#
loop_
_entity_poly.entity_id
_entity_poly.type
_entity_poly.pdbx_seq_one_letter_code
_entity_poly.pdbx_strand_id
1 'polypeptide(L)'
;MPTSLEEIAARLDDDTLAIVSVSPEIRYPERTNQRRGGHLILLHGRDRDGVWFHNPSGVAPHQSDVYLPFATMSRFHAGRGMTLSRGTS
;
A
#
# COMPACT_ATOMS: atom_id res chain seq x y z
N MET A 1 -6.34 -4.79 -17.67
CA MET A 1 -6.46 -5.54 -16.39
C MET A 1 -6.05 -4.61 -15.26
N PRO A 2 -6.68 -4.68 -14.07
CA PRO A 2 -6.21 -3.90 -12.92
C PRO A 2 -4.79 -4.34 -12.55
N THR A 3 -3.90 -3.38 -12.27
CA THR A 3 -2.52 -3.66 -11.85
C THR A 3 -2.55 -4.34 -10.48
N SER A 4 -1.78 -5.42 -10.29
CA SER A 4 -1.70 -6.09 -8.98
C SER A 4 -0.88 -5.25 -7.99
N LEU A 5 -1.03 -5.54 -6.70
CA LEU A 5 -0.25 -4.85 -5.67
C LEU A 5 1.23 -5.26 -5.77
N GLU A 6 1.47 -6.53 -6.05
CA GLU A 6 2.79 -7.14 -6.24
C GLU A 6 3.51 -6.52 -7.45
N GLU A 7 2.81 -6.26 -8.56
CA GLU A 7 3.37 -5.56 -9.72
C GLU A 7 3.80 -4.13 -9.38
N ILE A 8 3.00 -3.40 -8.61
CA ILE A 8 3.35 -2.05 -8.17
C ILE A 8 4.54 -2.11 -7.20
N ALA A 9 4.49 -3.02 -6.22
CA ALA A 9 5.54 -3.19 -5.22
C ALA A 9 6.88 -3.64 -5.84
N ALA A 10 6.85 -4.42 -6.92
CA ALA A 10 8.06 -4.84 -7.64
C ALA A 10 8.86 -3.67 -8.23
N ARG A 11 8.25 -2.48 -8.35
CA ARG A 11 8.90 -1.25 -8.81
C ARG A 11 9.49 -0.41 -7.68
N LEU A 12 9.41 -0.87 -6.44
CA LEU A 12 10.00 -0.20 -5.28
C LEU A 12 11.47 -0.57 -5.13
N ASP A 13 12.28 0.46 -4.91
CA ASP A 13 13.70 0.45 -4.59
C ASP A 13 14.05 1.70 -3.77
N ASP A 14 15.34 1.97 -3.55
CA ASP A 14 15.80 3.08 -2.72
C ASP A 14 15.39 4.47 -3.25
N ASP A 15 15.11 4.59 -4.56
CA ASP A 15 14.77 5.83 -5.24
C ASP A 15 13.30 5.93 -5.65
N THR A 16 12.50 4.90 -5.35
CA THR A 16 11.12 4.82 -5.78
C THR A 16 10.15 4.50 -4.66
N LEU A 17 9.00 5.16 -4.72
CA LEU A 17 7.88 4.97 -3.80
C LEU A 17 6.62 4.66 -4.62
N ALA A 18 5.54 4.23 -3.99
CA ALA A 18 4.26 4.08 -4.69
C ALA A 18 3.08 4.60 -3.88
N ILE A 19 2.21 5.38 -4.52
CA ILE A 19 0.90 5.71 -3.96
C ILE A 19 -0.10 4.71 -4.52
N VAL A 20 -0.80 4.00 -3.64
CA VAL A 20 -1.82 3.03 -4.03
C VAL A 20 -3.18 3.35 -3.41
N SER A 21 -4.24 3.07 -4.17
CA SER A 21 -5.60 3.22 -3.66
C SER A 21 -6.05 1.95 -2.95
N VAL A 22 -6.52 2.12 -1.73
CA VAL A 22 -7.01 1.05 -0.86
C VAL A 22 -8.37 1.43 -0.28
N SER A 23 -9.05 0.48 0.33
CA SER A 23 -10.24 0.77 1.12
C SER A 23 -9.88 1.25 2.54
N PRO A 24 -10.72 2.13 3.15
CA PRO A 24 -10.56 2.63 4.52
C PRO A 24 -10.32 1.57 5.60
N GLU A 25 -10.83 0.35 5.38
CA GLU A 25 -10.80 -0.77 6.32
C GLU A 25 -9.40 -1.32 6.56
N ILE A 26 -8.39 -0.95 5.74
CA ILE A 26 -7.00 -1.33 5.95
C ILE A 26 -6.43 -0.89 7.32
N ARG A 27 -7.09 0.07 7.99
CA ARG A 27 -6.78 0.48 9.38
C ARG A 27 -6.99 -0.65 10.40
N TYR A 28 -7.82 -1.63 10.03
CA TYR A 28 -8.25 -2.76 10.83
C TYR A 28 -8.24 -4.03 9.96
N PRO A 29 -7.07 -4.57 9.62
CA PRO A 29 -6.91 -5.65 8.62
C PRO A 29 -7.72 -6.92 8.93
N GLU A 30 -8.04 -7.15 10.20
CA GLU A 30 -8.87 -8.24 10.71
C GLU A 30 -10.35 -8.13 10.31
N ARG A 31 -10.81 -6.93 9.93
CA ARG A 31 -12.20 -6.69 9.52
C ARG A 31 -12.42 -7.04 8.06
N THR A 32 -13.67 -7.37 7.73
CA THR A 32 -14.10 -7.57 6.34
C THR A 32 -14.04 -6.26 5.56
N ASN A 33 -13.73 -6.39 4.27
CA ASN A 33 -13.70 -5.22 3.40
C ASN A 33 -15.13 -4.89 2.94
N GLN A 34 -15.59 -3.67 3.20
CA GLN A 34 -16.95 -3.25 2.85
C GLN A 34 -17.01 -2.47 1.54
N ARG A 35 -15.87 -1.89 1.10
CA ARG A 35 -15.80 -0.97 -0.03
C ARG A 35 -14.53 -1.21 -0.84
N ARG A 36 -14.47 -0.68 -2.07
CA ARG A 36 -13.25 -0.74 -2.90
C ARG A 36 -12.70 0.65 -3.14
N GLY A 37 -11.48 0.91 -2.66
CA GLY A 37 -10.84 2.22 -2.79
C GLY A 37 -11.44 3.28 -1.87
N GLY A 38 -11.16 4.55 -2.18
CA GLY A 38 -11.61 5.70 -1.38
C GLY A 38 -10.60 6.17 -0.34
N HIS A 39 -9.45 5.49 -0.25
CA HIS A 39 -8.32 5.86 0.59
C HIS A 39 -7.00 5.72 -0.18
N LEU A 40 -5.99 6.51 0.20
CA LEU A 40 -4.64 6.47 -0.38
C LEU A 40 -3.61 6.21 0.72
N ILE A 41 -2.62 5.40 0.40
CA ILE A 41 -1.46 5.11 1.25
C ILE A 41 -0.18 5.21 0.43
N LEU A 42 0.95 5.34 1.10
CA LEU A 42 2.28 5.41 0.49
C LEU A 42 3.06 4.15 0.83
N LEU A 43 3.34 3.30 -0.17
CA LEU A 43 4.28 2.20 -0.06
C LEU A 43 5.71 2.75 -0.16
N HIS A 44 6.57 2.32 0.74
CA HIS A 44 7.98 2.76 0.78
C HIS A 44 8.98 1.62 0.93
N GLY A 45 8.51 0.37 0.95
CA GLY A 45 9.38 -0.79 0.96
C GLY A 45 8.61 -2.06 0.67
N ARG A 46 9.34 -3.13 0.32
CA ARG A 46 8.80 -4.47 0.17
C ARG A 46 9.83 -5.53 0.53
N ASP A 47 9.34 -6.71 0.86
CA ASP A 47 10.14 -7.93 0.85
C ASP A 47 9.50 -8.95 -0.11
N ARG A 48 9.74 -10.24 0.12
CA ARG A 48 9.15 -11.33 -0.66
C ARG A 48 7.68 -11.61 -0.28
N ASP A 49 7.28 -11.25 0.94
CA ASP A 49 6.03 -11.66 1.58
C ASP A 49 5.03 -10.50 1.72
N GLY A 50 5.50 -9.25 1.68
CA GLY A 50 4.66 -8.07 1.91
C GLY A 50 5.33 -6.72 1.64
N VAL A 51 4.69 -5.68 2.16
CA VAL A 51 5.06 -4.28 1.94
C VAL A 51 5.03 -3.46 3.22
N TRP A 52 5.90 -2.46 3.28
CA TRP A 52 5.86 -1.39 4.26
C TRP A 52 5.19 -0.15 3.69
N PHE A 53 4.32 0.48 4.48
CA PHE A 53 3.59 1.66 4.07
C PHE A 53 3.33 2.65 5.20
N HIS A 54 3.19 3.91 4.81
CA HIS A 54 2.57 4.93 5.64
C HIS A 54 1.08 5.01 5.33
N ASN A 55 0.28 5.01 6.39
CA ASN A 55 -1.16 5.23 6.37
C ASN A 55 -1.47 6.48 7.20
N PRO A 56 -1.52 7.68 6.59
CA PRO A 56 -1.74 8.94 7.31
C PRO A 56 -3.04 8.99 8.11
N SER A 57 -3.99 8.13 7.74
CA SER A 57 -5.27 8.00 8.43
C SER A 57 -5.35 6.82 9.40
N GLY A 58 -4.23 6.13 9.63
CA GLY A 58 -4.13 5.02 10.56
C GLY A 58 -4.42 5.44 11.99
N VAL A 59 -4.83 4.48 12.82
CA VAL A 59 -4.94 4.70 14.27
C VAL A 59 -3.58 4.44 14.89
N ALA A 60 -3.13 5.32 15.77
CA ALA A 60 -1.85 5.18 16.45
C ALA A 60 -1.73 3.80 17.14
N PRO A 61 -0.56 3.13 17.07
CA PRO A 61 0.70 3.56 16.46
C PRO A 61 0.85 3.29 14.95
N HIS A 62 -0.17 2.74 14.28
CA HIS A 62 -0.08 2.17 12.92
C HIS A 62 -0.28 3.21 11.80
N GLN A 63 0.32 4.39 11.95
CA GLN A 63 0.24 5.47 10.96
C GLN A 63 1.41 5.45 9.99
N SER A 64 2.55 4.92 10.43
CA SER A 64 3.80 4.91 9.69
C SER A 64 4.51 3.57 9.84
N ASP A 65 5.29 3.19 8.81
CA ASP A 65 6.14 2.00 8.82
C ASP A 65 5.37 0.70 9.13
N VAL A 66 4.11 0.64 8.67
CA VAL A 66 3.25 -0.52 8.88
C VAL A 66 3.59 -1.58 7.85
N TYR A 67 3.80 -2.81 8.31
CA TYR A 67 3.99 -3.96 7.44
C TYR A 67 2.69 -4.75 7.30
N LEU A 68 2.34 -5.14 6.06
CA LEU A 68 1.32 -6.15 5.81
C LEU A 68 1.77 -7.16 4.75
N PRO A 69 1.49 -8.47 4.96
CA PRO A 69 1.67 -9.47 3.91
C PRO A 69 0.79 -9.18 2.68
N PHE A 70 1.28 -9.50 1.48
CA PHE A 70 0.53 -9.34 0.24
C PHE A 70 -0.83 -10.04 0.30
N ALA A 71 -0.88 -11.26 0.85
CA ALA A 71 -2.11 -12.03 1.03
C ALA A 71 -3.18 -11.28 1.85
N THR A 72 -2.77 -10.42 2.78
CA THR A 72 -3.69 -9.59 3.58
C THR A 72 -4.02 -8.30 2.83
N MET A 73 -3.00 -7.63 2.29
CA MET A 73 -3.14 -6.29 1.74
C MET A 73 -3.90 -6.24 0.41
N SER A 74 -3.75 -7.27 -0.42
CA SER A 74 -4.44 -7.38 -1.71
C SER A 74 -5.97 -7.37 -1.57
N ARG A 75 -6.52 -7.74 -0.40
CA ARG A 75 -7.96 -7.61 -0.09
C ARG A 75 -8.46 -6.17 -0.10
N PHE A 76 -7.60 -5.22 0.28
CA PHE A 76 -7.94 -3.81 0.40
C PHE A 76 -7.56 -3.02 -0.86
N HIS A 77 -6.66 -3.55 -1.69
CA HIS A 77 -6.18 -2.89 -2.90
C HIS A 77 -7.29 -2.67 -3.94
N ALA A 78 -7.40 -1.43 -4.42
CA ALA A 78 -8.40 -1.04 -5.42
C ALA A 78 -7.96 -1.31 -6.86
N GLY A 79 -6.79 -1.92 -7.09
CA GLY A 79 -6.27 -2.26 -8.42
C GLY A 79 -5.72 -1.06 -9.20
N ARG A 80 -5.30 0.00 -8.50
CA ARG A 80 -4.74 1.22 -9.09
C ARG A 80 -3.73 1.87 -8.15
N GLY A 81 -2.69 2.44 -8.75
CA GLY A 81 -1.66 3.19 -8.06
C GLY A 81 -0.68 3.79 -9.06
N MET A 82 0.30 4.51 -8.54
CA MET A 82 1.37 5.14 -9.32
C MET A 82 2.69 5.02 -8.57
N THR A 83 3.76 4.72 -9.31
CA THR A 83 5.14 4.78 -8.81
C THR A 83 5.64 6.22 -8.93
N LEU A 84 6.34 6.68 -7.91
CA LEU A 84 7.03 7.96 -7.83
C LEU A 84 8.52 7.67 -7.85
N SER A 85 9.27 8.39 -8.67
CA SER A 85 10.74 8.34 -8.67
C SER A 85 11.28 9.63 -8.08
N ARG A 86 12.34 9.55 -7.27
CA ARG A 86 13.08 10.73 -6.84
C ARG A 86 13.72 11.36 -8.07
N GLY A 87 13.43 12.64 -8.31
CA GLY A 87 14.12 13.40 -9.34
C GLY A 87 15.57 13.64 -8.91
N THR A 88 16.53 13.31 -9.77
CA THR A 88 17.90 13.81 -9.64
C THR A 88 17.86 15.33 -9.80
N SER A 89 18.12 16.06 -8.72
CA SER A 89 18.32 17.52 -8.76
C SER A 89 19.70 17.87 -9.30
#